data_AF-A0A1B6IZN6-F1
#
_entry.id   AF-A0A1B6IZN6-F1
#
_cell.length_a   1.000
_cell.length_b   1.000
_cell.length_c   1.000
_cell.angle_alpha   90.00
_cell.angle_beta   90.00
_cell.angle_gamma   90.00
#
_symmetry.space_group_name_H-M   'P 1'
#
loop_
_entity.id
_entity.type
_entity.pdbx_description
1 polymer ?
#
loop_
_entity_poly.entity_id
_entity_poly.type
_entity_poly.pdbx_seq_one_letter_code
_entity_poly.pdbx_strand_id
1 'polypeptide(L)'
;DAEEVENEVEDDDDDDDDDDNMECDEARSEEDSDEEVSEEAETMTVTSEAPIPTDKYDQDTNLTEEQETLLKMREARIEQMFPDEVDTPLDIPARVRFQKYRGLQSFRTSPWDPKENLPSDYAKIFQFKNFDKTKKRVLNELGDISGALPGWYITVHVQKVPEALYTARLGSQPLLFYGLLPHEQKMSVLNMVLKRQPIFRFQDPIKSKEQLVFQCGYRRFRASPIFSQHTNGSKHKYERYFQPNSTVVATVFAPITFPPASVLAFKEKKDGTQVLVATGSVLSVNPDRVVVKRVVLSGHPFKVHKRTAVVRFMFFNREDIDWFKPVELRTKYGRRGHIKEPLGTHGHMKCIFDGQLKSQDTALLNLYKRVYPKWTFDNYVQLIPGNISMETA
;
A
#
# COMPACT_ATOMS: atom_id res chain seq x y z
N ASP A 1 -8.31 76.50 -5.29
CA ASP A 1 -8.85 75.36 -6.04
C ASP A 1 -9.60 74.47 -5.05
N ALA A 2 -10.71 74.97 -4.51
CA ALA A 2 -12.07 75.05 -5.08
C ALA A 2 -12.80 73.72 -4.83
N GLU A 3 -13.99 73.61 -4.27
CA GLU A 3 -15.03 74.45 -3.62
C GLU A 3 -15.81 73.40 -2.78
N GLU A 4 -16.13 73.61 -1.50
CA GLU A 4 -17.43 74.16 -1.04
C GLU A 4 -18.63 73.43 -1.68
N VAL A 5 -19.51 72.69 -0.99
CA VAL A 5 -20.53 73.13 -0.02
C VAL A 5 -21.44 71.89 0.23
N GLU A 6 -21.67 71.49 1.49
CA GLU A 6 -22.98 71.51 2.22
C GLU A 6 -24.09 70.63 1.60
N ASN A 7 -25.01 69.95 2.29
CA ASN A 7 -25.47 69.92 3.67
C ASN A 7 -26.43 68.69 3.76
N GLU A 8 -26.46 67.97 4.89
CA GLU A 8 -27.61 67.93 5.84
C GLU A 8 -28.89 67.27 5.24
N VAL A 9 -29.64 66.38 5.89
CA VAL A 9 -29.84 66.02 7.30
C VAL A 9 -30.95 64.95 7.29
N GLU A 10 -30.89 64.01 8.24
CA GLU A 10 -31.97 63.38 9.05
C GLU A 10 -33.23 62.84 8.34
N ASP A 11 -33.96 61.85 8.82
CA ASP A 11 -33.84 60.84 9.87
C ASP A 11 -35.08 59.92 9.65
N ASP A 12 -35.18 58.89 10.49
CA ASP A 12 -36.42 58.39 11.08
C ASP A 12 -37.16 57.19 10.47
N ASP A 13 -37.31 56.22 11.39
CA ASP A 13 -38.47 55.36 11.68
C ASP A 13 -38.76 54.18 10.73
N ASP A 14 -39.19 53.01 11.18
CA ASP A 14 -39.33 52.37 12.50
C ASP A 14 -39.73 50.91 12.21
N ASP A 15 -39.34 50.02 13.11
CA ASP A 15 -40.08 48.88 13.68
C ASP A 15 -40.97 47.90 12.86
N ASP A 16 -40.76 46.65 13.27
CA ASP A 16 -41.73 45.62 13.66
C ASP A 16 -42.04 44.40 12.77
N ASP A 17 -41.99 43.29 13.50
CA ASP A 17 -42.33 41.90 13.22
C ASP A 17 -43.73 41.71 12.62
N ASP A 18 -43.91 40.68 11.79
CA ASP A 18 -44.87 39.62 12.16
C ASP A 18 -44.77 38.35 11.30
N ASP A 19 -45.10 37.28 12.01
CA ASP A 19 -45.19 35.85 11.70
C ASP A 19 -46.03 35.54 10.44
N ASP A 20 -45.62 34.54 9.64
CA ASP A 20 -46.59 33.79 8.84
C ASP A 20 -46.23 32.30 8.67
N ASN A 21 -47.13 31.54 9.25
CA ASN A 21 -47.24 30.10 9.41
C ASN A 21 -47.50 29.39 8.06
N MET A 22 -46.71 28.39 7.69
CA MET A 22 -47.02 27.46 6.58
C MET A 22 -46.77 26.02 7.00
N GLU A 23 -47.87 25.38 7.40
CA GLU A 23 -48.01 23.94 7.62
C GLU A 23 -48.75 23.34 6.41
N CYS A 24 -48.17 22.35 5.71
CA CYS A 24 -48.93 21.24 5.12
C CYS A 24 -48.05 20.02 4.76
N ASP A 25 -48.31 18.95 5.51
CA ASP A 25 -48.56 17.55 5.14
C ASP A 25 -47.63 16.71 4.24
N GLU A 26 -47.13 15.65 4.92
CA GLU A 26 -47.17 14.22 4.59
C GLU A 26 -47.30 13.75 3.12
N ALA A 27 -46.25 13.05 2.65
CA ALA A 27 -46.41 11.91 1.76
C ALA A 27 -45.25 10.88 1.90
N ARG A 28 -45.59 9.79 2.59
CA ARG A 28 -45.31 8.37 2.29
C ARG A 28 -43.88 7.84 2.06
N SER A 29 -43.60 6.81 2.86
CA SER A 29 -42.59 5.77 2.73
C SER A 29 -42.75 4.89 1.49
N GLU A 30 -41.67 4.68 0.75
CA GLU A 30 -41.41 3.52 -0.13
C GLU A 30 -39.90 3.23 -0.01
N GLU A 31 -39.51 2.17 0.71
CA GLU A 31 -39.19 0.84 0.20
C GLU A 31 -37.84 0.77 -0.55
N ASP A 32 -36.87 0.20 0.17
CA ASP A 32 -35.74 -0.63 -0.28
C ASP A 32 -35.58 -0.73 -1.80
N SER A 33 -34.71 0.11 -2.38
CA SER A 33 -34.11 -0.16 -3.67
C SER A 33 -32.66 -0.60 -3.44
N ASP A 34 -32.44 -1.91 -3.57
CA ASP A 34 -31.13 -2.50 -3.81
C ASP A 34 -30.46 -1.72 -4.94
N GLU A 35 -29.49 -0.87 -4.61
CA GLU A 35 -28.53 -0.36 -5.57
C GLU A 35 -27.68 -1.55 -6.04
N GLU A 36 -28.19 -2.26 -7.06
CA GLU A 36 -27.36 -3.08 -7.93
C GLU A 36 -26.30 -2.16 -8.57
N VAL A 37 -25.15 -2.10 -7.91
CA VAL A 37 -23.93 -1.59 -8.52
C VAL A 37 -23.69 -2.48 -9.74
N SER A 38 -24.00 -1.96 -10.92
CA SER A 38 -23.81 -2.67 -12.18
C SER A 38 -22.34 -3.07 -12.29
N GLU A 39 -22.06 -4.34 -12.00
CA GLU A 39 -20.80 -4.95 -12.33
C GLU A 39 -20.74 -5.00 -13.87
N GLU A 40 -20.11 -4.01 -14.49
CA GLU A 40 -19.54 -4.17 -15.82
C GLU A 40 -18.38 -5.19 -15.72
N ALA A 41 -18.74 -6.45 -15.47
CA ALA A 41 -17.93 -7.57 -15.89
C ALA A 41 -17.83 -7.48 -17.42
N GLU A 42 -16.61 -7.58 -17.95
CA GLU A 42 -16.35 -7.65 -19.39
C GLU A 42 -17.15 -8.83 -19.99
N THR A 43 -18.37 -8.56 -20.44
CA THR A 43 -19.12 -9.48 -21.28
C THR A 43 -18.53 -9.34 -22.67
N MET A 44 -17.71 -10.32 -23.08
CA MET A 44 -17.40 -10.49 -24.50
C MET A 44 -18.72 -10.77 -25.22
N THR A 45 -19.28 -9.76 -25.88
CA THR A 45 -20.40 -9.93 -26.79
C THR A 45 -19.85 -10.55 -28.07
N VAL A 46 -19.91 -11.88 -28.16
CA VAL A 46 -19.55 -12.62 -29.36
C VAL A 46 -20.67 -12.41 -30.38
N THR A 47 -20.42 -11.63 -31.43
CA THR A 47 -21.40 -11.28 -32.48
C THR A 47 -21.67 -12.42 -33.48
N SER A 48 -21.31 -13.66 -33.14
CA SER A 48 -21.50 -14.83 -34.00
C SER A 48 -21.86 -16.07 -33.18
N GLU A 49 -23.01 -16.67 -33.47
CA GLU A 49 -23.51 -17.96 -32.96
C GLU A 49 -22.70 -19.15 -33.51
N ALA A 50 -21.37 -19.10 -33.43
CA ALA A 50 -20.53 -20.25 -33.74
C ALA A 50 -20.47 -21.16 -32.50
N PRO A 51 -20.81 -22.47 -32.59
CA PRO A 51 -20.65 -23.39 -31.48
C PRO A 51 -19.17 -23.47 -31.10
N ILE A 52 -18.81 -22.98 -29.91
CA ILE A 52 -17.47 -23.16 -29.36
C ILE A 52 -17.37 -24.64 -28.96
N PRO A 53 -16.43 -25.43 -29.53
CA PRO A 53 -16.25 -26.81 -29.12
C PRO A 53 -15.90 -26.89 -27.63
N THR A 54 -16.69 -27.62 -26.84
CA THR A 54 -16.52 -27.78 -25.39
C THR A 54 -15.09 -28.17 -25.01
N ASP A 55 -14.50 -29.08 -25.81
CA ASP A 55 -13.16 -29.62 -25.55
C ASP A 55 -12.01 -28.61 -25.72
N LYS A 56 -12.24 -27.50 -26.45
CA LYS A 56 -11.25 -26.41 -26.61
C LYS A 56 -11.37 -25.36 -25.51
N TYR A 57 -12.59 -25.12 -25.02
CA TYR A 57 -12.86 -24.16 -23.95
C TYR A 57 -12.25 -24.60 -22.61
N ASP A 58 -12.34 -25.91 -22.32
CA ASP A 58 -11.76 -26.52 -21.12
C ASP A 58 -10.22 -26.65 -21.17
N GLN A 59 -9.60 -26.57 -22.36
CA GLN A 59 -8.14 -26.59 -22.52
C GLN A 59 -7.49 -25.21 -22.32
N ASP A 60 -8.19 -24.13 -22.69
CA ASP A 60 -7.68 -22.76 -22.58
C ASP A 60 -8.00 -22.09 -21.22
N THR A 61 -9.02 -22.58 -20.51
CA THR A 61 -9.49 -21.99 -19.24
C THR A 61 -8.98 -22.79 -18.04
N ASN A 62 -7.85 -22.38 -17.45
CA ASN A 62 -7.39 -22.97 -16.19
C ASN A 62 -8.30 -22.52 -15.04
N LEU A 63 -9.38 -23.28 -14.78
CA LEU A 63 -10.38 -23.02 -13.72
C LEU A 63 -9.77 -22.67 -12.36
N THR A 64 -8.63 -23.28 -12.00
CA THR A 64 -7.93 -22.99 -10.74
C THR A 64 -7.37 -21.57 -10.68
N GLU A 65 -6.90 -21.05 -11.81
CA GLU A 65 -6.29 -19.73 -11.90
C GLU A 65 -7.35 -18.64 -11.88
N GLU A 66 -8.48 -18.86 -12.56
CA GLU A 66 -9.64 -17.98 -12.46
C GLU A 66 -10.21 -17.93 -11.04
N GLN A 67 -10.25 -19.07 -10.36
CA GLN A 67 -10.63 -19.09 -8.94
C GLN A 67 -9.67 -18.27 -8.09
N GLU A 68 -8.35 -18.37 -8.31
CA GLU A 68 -7.36 -17.57 -7.58
C GLU A 68 -7.48 -16.07 -7.87
N THR A 69 -7.71 -15.67 -9.13
CA THR A 69 -7.90 -14.25 -9.48
C THR A 69 -9.21 -13.72 -8.87
N LEU A 70 -10.30 -14.47 -8.93
CA LEU A 70 -11.58 -14.11 -8.30
C LEU A 70 -11.44 -13.98 -6.78
N LEU A 71 -10.74 -14.90 -6.12
CA LEU A 71 -10.46 -14.80 -4.69
C LEU A 71 -9.62 -13.55 -4.37
N LYS A 72 -8.62 -13.25 -5.21
CA LYS A 72 -7.79 -12.03 -5.05
C LYS A 72 -8.62 -10.76 -5.23
N MET A 73 -9.53 -10.73 -6.19
CA MET A 73 -10.47 -9.62 -6.42
C MET A 73 -11.40 -9.43 -5.21
N ARG A 74 -11.98 -10.53 -4.70
CA ARG A 74 -12.83 -10.51 -3.50
C ARG A 74 -12.05 -10.02 -2.28
N GLU A 75 -10.84 -10.53 -2.03
CA GLU A 75 -9.98 -10.08 -0.93
C GLU A 75 -9.64 -8.59 -1.03
N ALA A 76 -9.38 -8.08 -2.24
CA ALA A 76 -9.06 -6.67 -2.44
C ALA A 76 -10.27 -5.77 -2.16
N ARG A 77 -11.47 -6.16 -2.61
CA ARG A 77 -12.73 -5.45 -2.29
C ARG A 77 -13.02 -5.46 -0.79
N ILE A 78 -12.87 -6.62 -0.13
CA ILE A 78 -13.05 -6.74 1.33
C ILE A 78 -12.06 -5.83 2.07
N GLU A 79 -10.79 -5.80 1.66
CA GLU A 79 -9.78 -4.94 2.30
C GLU A 79 -10.06 -3.44 2.06
N GLN A 80 -10.69 -3.08 0.94
CA GLN A 80 -11.12 -1.71 0.66
C GLN A 80 -12.30 -1.28 1.55
N MET A 81 -13.29 -2.17 1.75
CA MET A 81 -14.44 -1.93 2.65
C MET A 81 -14.03 -1.98 4.14
N PHE A 82 -13.20 -2.96 4.51
CA PHE A 82 -12.80 -3.27 5.88
C PHE A 82 -11.26 -3.27 6.03
N PRO A 83 -10.64 -2.08 6.20
CA PRO A 83 -9.19 -1.95 6.13
C PRO A 83 -8.48 -2.57 7.34
N ASP A 84 -7.62 -3.55 7.07
CA ASP A 84 -6.83 -4.35 8.01
C ASP A 84 -7.63 -5.18 9.03
N GLU A 85 -8.95 -5.33 8.87
CA GLU A 85 -9.76 -6.18 9.74
C GLU A 85 -9.38 -7.66 9.54
N VAL A 86 -9.26 -8.39 10.64
CA VAL A 86 -8.91 -9.82 10.63
C VAL A 86 -9.65 -10.51 11.76
N ASP A 87 -10.34 -11.60 11.42
CA ASP A 87 -11.02 -12.42 12.41
C ASP A 87 -10.04 -13.17 13.30
N THR A 88 -10.35 -13.21 14.59
CA THR A 88 -9.61 -14.03 15.55
C THR A 88 -9.91 -15.51 15.29
N PRO A 89 -8.88 -16.37 15.27
CA PRO A 89 -9.11 -17.78 14.98
C PRO A 89 -9.71 -18.45 16.23
N LEU A 90 -10.54 -19.47 16.02
CA LEU A 90 -11.09 -20.27 17.11
C LEU A 90 -10.08 -21.31 17.61
N ASP A 91 -9.28 -21.87 16.71
CA ASP A 91 -8.41 -23.02 17.01
C ASP A 91 -7.14 -22.65 17.78
N ILE A 92 -6.64 -21.42 17.60
CA ILE A 92 -5.36 -20.96 18.15
C ILE A 92 -5.60 -19.79 19.10
N PRO A 93 -5.04 -19.79 20.32
CA PRO A 93 -5.12 -18.62 21.20
C PRO A 93 -4.62 -17.34 20.53
N ALA A 94 -5.36 -16.25 20.68
CA ALA A 94 -5.06 -14.99 20.00
C ALA A 94 -3.69 -14.44 20.42
N ARG A 95 -3.28 -14.62 21.68
CA ARG A 95 -1.93 -14.25 22.15
C ARG A 95 -0.82 -14.91 21.33
N VAL A 96 -0.99 -16.18 20.96
CA VAL A 96 0.02 -16.95 20.20
C VAL A 96 0.04 -16.49 18.75
N ARG A 97 -1.14 -16.34 18.11
CA ARG A 97 -1.24 -15.83 16.73
C ARG A 97 -0.66 -14.43 16.59
N PHE A 98 -0.90 -13.57 17.58
CA PHE A 98 -0.48 -12.16 17.57
C PHE A 98 0.70 -11.86 18.50
N GLN A 99 1.51 -12.86 18.87
CA GLN A 99 2.63 -12.72 19.82
C GLN A 99 3.64 -11.64 19.43
N LYS A 100 3.86 -11.45 18.13
CA LYS A 100 4.81 -10.47 17.57
C LYS A 100 4.20 -9.06 17.40
N TYR A 101 2.95 -8.88 17.79
CA TYR A 101 2.27 -7.60 17.69
C TYR A 101 2.25 -6.88 19.04
N ARG A 102 2.19 -5.56 18.99
CA ARG A 102 2.02 -4.70 20.15
C ARG A 102 0.93 -3.65 19.91
N GLY A 103 0.26 -3.24 20.99
CA GLY A 103 -0.60 -2.06 20.96
C GLY A 103 0.24 -0.78 20.90
N LEU A 104 -0.27 0.23 20.21
CA LEU A 104 0.27 1.59 20.26
C LEU A 104 -0.88 2.52 20.66
N GLN A 105 -0.61 3.48 21.54
CA GLN A 105 -1.58 4.50 21.92
C GLN A 105 -1.88 5.43 20.74
N SER A 106 -0.85 5.81 19.98
CA SER A 106 -1.02 6.59 18.76
C SER A 106 0.00 6.18 17.73
N PHE A 107 -0.49 5.92 16.51
CA PHE A 107 0.38 5.60 15.39
C PHE A 107 1.31 6.76 15.01
N ARG A 108 0.97 8.01 15.34
CA ARG A 108 1.83 9.16 14.99
C ARG A 108 2.90 9.38 16.07
N THR A 109 2.48 9.50 17.33
CA THR A 109 3.34 9.99 18.41
C THR A 109 4.11 8.89 19.14
N SER A 110 3.58 7.67 19.25
CA SER A 110 4.27 6.60 19.99
C SER A 110 5.59 6.23 19.31
N PRO A 111 6.71 6.15 20.05
CA PRO A 111 8.02 5.83 19.48
C PRO A 111 8.07 4.38 18.98
N TRP A 112 8.91 4.12 17.98
CA TRP A 112 9.23 2.77 17.52
C TRP A 112 10.70 2.76 17.12
N ASP A 113 11.49 1.88 17.74
CA ASP A 113 12.91 1.80 17.48
C ASP A 113 13.20 1.12 16.12
N PRO A 114 13.89 1.79 15.18
CA PRO A 114 14.29 1.21 13.90
C PRO A 114 15.29 0.07 14.00
N LYS A 115 15.93 -0.17 15.16
CA LYS A 115 16.92 -1.24 15.34
C LYS A 115 16.41 -2.43 16.15
N GLU A 116 15.15 -2.39 16.56
CA GLU A 116 14.51 -3.49 17.27
C GLU A 116 14.18 -4.64 16.32
N ASN A 117 14.48 -5.89 16.73
CA ASN A 117 14.08 -7.13 16.04
C ASN A 117 14.48 -7.22 14.55
N LEU A 118 15.71 -6.80 14.23
CA LEU A 118 16.23 -6.82 12.86
C LEU A 118 16.42 -8.26 12.33
N PRO A 119 15.98 -8.55 11.09
CA PRO A 119 16.28 -9.82 10.42
C PRO A 119 17.77 -10.00 10.13
N SER A 120 18.22 -11.25 9.96
CA SER A 120 19.60 -11.56 9.56
C SER A 120 20.01 -10.92 8.23
N ASP A 121 19.07 -10.72 7.31
CA ASP A 121 19.33 -10.06 6.02
C ASP A 121 19.78 -8.60 6.17
N TYR A 122 19.39 -7.92 7.26
CA TYR A 122 19.84 -6.56 7.54
C TYR A 122 21.33 -6.49 7.93
N ALA A 123 21.98 -7.62 8.27
CA ALA A 123 23.42 -7.67 8.49
C ALA A 123 24.22 -7.66 7.17
N LYS A 124 23.58 -8.01 6.03
CA LYS A 124 24.23 -8.12 4.71
C LYS A 124 24.21 -6.81 3.92
N ILE A 125 23.37 -5.85 4.33
CA ILE A 125 23.17 -4.60 3.61
C ILE A 125 24.13 -3.51 4.07
N PHE A 126 24.37 -2.55 3.19
CA PHE A 126 25.13 -1.35 3.50
C PHE A 126 24.20 -0.24 3.97
N GLN A 127 24.53 0.39 5.11
CA GLN A 127 23.80 1.52 5.66
C GLN A 127 24.67 2.79 5.60
N PHE A 128 24.11 3.88 5.10
CA PHE A 128 24.74 5.18 5.17
C PHE A 128 24.52 5.82 6.55
N LYS A 129 25.56 6.47 7.09
CA LYS A 129 25.40 7.33 8.28
C LYS A 129 24.53 8.55 7.97
N ASN A 130 24.77 9.17 6.82
CA ASN A 130 23.96 10.26 6.29
C ASN A 130 23.96 10.17 4.76
N PHE A 131 22.81 9.83 4.20
CA PHE A 131 22.66 9.59 2.76
C PHE A 131 22.86 10.86 1.94
N ASP A 132 22.21 11.96 2.32
CA ASP A 132 22.22 13.21 1.55
C ASP A 132 23.61 13.86 1.49
N LYS A 133 24.36 13.82 2.60
CA LYS A 133 25.75 14.29 2.63
C LYS A 133 26.65 13.45 1.72
N THR A 134 26.49 12.12 1.78
CA THR A 134 27.30 11.21 0.96
C THR A 134 26.98 11.39 -0.52
N LYS A 135 25.70 11.52 -0.88
CA LYS A 135 25.25 11.81 -2.24
C LYS A 135 25.88 13.11 -2.77
N LYS A 136 25.79 14.22 -2.02
CA LYS A 136 26.38 15.50 -2.44
C LYS A 136 27.88 15.40 -2.66
N ARG A 137 28.60 14.72 -1.77
CA ARG A 137 30.05 14.50 -1.90
C ARG A 137 30.38 13.71 -3.17
N VAL A 138 29.72 12.58 -3.39
CA VAL A 138 29.94 11.72 -4.57
C VAL A 138 29.64 12.47 -5.87
N LEU A 139 28.57 13.28 -5.89
CA LEU A 139 28.23 14.08 -7.07
C LEU A 139 29.23 15.20 -7.35
N ASN A 140 29.82 15.81 -6.32
CA ASN A 140 30.85 16.83 -6.50
C ASN A 140 32.18 16.21 -6.98
N GLU A 141 32.56 15.06 -6.42
CA GLU A 141 33.79 14.33 -6.81
C GLU A 141 33.77 13.88 -8.28
N LEU A 142 32.59 13.71 -8.90
CA LEU A 142 32.46 13.38 -10.33
C LEU A 142 33.02 14.46 -11.26
N GLY A 143 32.94 15.74 -10.86
CA GLY A 143 33.44 16.85 -11.67
C GLY A 143 34.96 16.85 -11.83
N ASP A 144 35.66 16.24 -10.88
CA ASP A 144 37.12 16.24 -10.79
C ASP A 144 37.76 14.97 -11.38
N ILE A 145 36.95 14.05 -11.93
CA ILE A 145 37.47 12.77 -12.44
C ILE A 145 38.16 12.99 -13.79
N SER A 146 39.48 12.75 -13.79
CA SER A 146 40.27 12.65 -15.01
C SER A 146 39.94 11.34 -15.75
N GLY A 147 39.43 11.44 -16.98
CA GLY A 147 39.01 10.29 -17.77
C GLY A 147 38.63 10.65 -19.21
N ALA A 148 38.05 9.68 -19.92
CA ALA A 148 37.52 9.90 -21.26
C ALA A 148 36.38 10.93 -21.23
N LEU A 149 36.49 11.95 -22.09
CA LEU A 149 35.50 13.02 -22.17
C LEU A 149 34.35 12.64 -23.11
N PRO A 150 33.16 13.26 -22.95
CA PRO A 150 32.04 13.05 -23.87
C PRO A 150 32.43 13.35 -25.32
N GLY A 151 32.05 12.45 -26.24
CA GLY A 151 32.30 12.59 -27.69
C GLY A 151 33.48 11.77 -28.22
N TRP A 152 34.25 11.11 -27.37
CA TRP A 152 35.37 10.27 -27.80
C TRP A 152 34.90 8.88 -28.24
N TYR A 153 35.46 8.37 -29.34
CA TYR A 153 35.31 6.97 -29.71
C TYR A 153 36.27 6.12 -28.88
N ILE A 154 35.71 5.31 -27.98
CA ILE A 154 36.48 4.51 -27.02
C ILE A 154 36.27 3.02 -27.26
N THR A 155 37.29 2.22 -26.95
CA THR A 155 37.20 0.76 -26.85
C THR A 155 37.30 0.37 -25.38
N VAL A 156 36.28 -0.32 -24.86
CA VAL A 156 36.21 -0.72 -23.45
C VAL A 156 36.53 -2.21 -23.31
N HIS A 157 37.59 -2.52 -22.56
CA HIS A 157 37.97 -3.90 -22.24
C HIS A 157 37.43 -4.28 -20.85
N VAL A 158 36.37 -5.10 -20.81
CA VAL A 158 35.72 -5.52 -19.55
C VAL A 158 36.23 -6.90 -19.14
N GLN A 159 36.59 -7.05 -17.87
CA GLN A 159 37.09 -8.30 -17.31
C GLN A 159 35.93 -9.22 -16.88
N LYS A 160 36.09 -10.53 -17.02
CA LYS A 160 35.17 -11.57 -16.49
C LYS A 160 33.72 -11.46 -16.98
N VAL A 161 33.52 -11.24 -18.28
CA VAL A 161 32.19 -11.30 -18.89
C VAL A 161 31.78 -12.76 -19.12
N PRO A 162 30.63 -13.22 -18.61
CA PRO A 162 30.12 -14.57 -18.88
C PRO A 162 29.88 -14.80 -20.38
N GLU A 163 30.27 -15.96 -20.88
CA GLU A 163 30.08 -16.34 -22.28
C GLU A 163 28.61 -16.31 -22.70
N ALA A 164 27.69 -16.69 -21.81
CA ALA A 164 26.25 -16.63 -22.05
C ALA A 164 25.75 -15.22 -22.45
N LEU A 165 26.31 -14.14 -21.91
CA LEU A 165 25.96 -12.78 -22.30
C LEU A 165 26.51 -12.42 -23.67
N TYR A 166 27.68 -12.97 -24.03
CA TYR A 166 28.28 -12.79 -25.34
C TYR A 166 27.51 -13.56 -26.43
N THR A 167 27.03 -14.77 -26.13
CA THR A 167 26.18 -15.53 -27.08
C THR A 167 24.81 -14.90 -27.22
N ALA A 168 24.18 -14.46 -26.12
CA ALA A 168 22.90 -13.74 -26.16
C ALA A 168 22.98 -12.43 -26.96
N ARG A 169 24.17 -11.81 -26.98
CA ARG A 169 24.45 -10.62 -27.80
C ARG A 169 24.37 -10.88 -29.30
N LEU A 170 24.52 -12.11 -29.81
CA LEU A 170 24.45 -12.35 -31.27
C LEU A 170 23.09 -11.90 -31.88
N GLY A 171 22.07 -11.65 -31.06
CA GLY A 171 20.84 -10.97 -31.49
C GLY A 171 21.01 -9.46 -31.78
N SER A 172 20.01 -8.86 -32.44
CA SER A 172 20.01 -7.44 -32.85
C SER A 172 19.79 -6.41 -31.72
N GLN A 173 20.16 -6.71 -30.47
CA GLN A 173 19.88 -5.83 -29.32
C GLN A 173 21.01 -4.81 -29.08
N PRO A 174 20.67 -3.54 -28.80
CA PRO A 174 21.67 -2.53 -28.48
C PRO A 174 22.29 -2.77 -27.10
N LEU A 175 23.60 -2.55 -26.98
CA LEU A 175 24.32 -2.61 -25.71
C LEU A 175 24.57 -1.21 -25.17
N LEU A 176 24.08 -0.96 -23.95
CA LEU A 176 24.31 0.27 -23.21
C LEU A 176 25.32 0.01 -22.10
N PHE A 177 26.37 0.82 -22.04
CA PHE A 177 27.30 0.87 -20.92
C PHE A 177 27.08 2.15 -20.12
N TYR A 178 27.06 2.03 -18.81
CA TYR A 178 27.01 3.17 -17.90
C TYR A 178 28.00 2.97 -16.75
N GLY A 179 28.64 4.05 -16.33
CA GLY A 179 29.53 4.06 -15.17
C GLY A 179 28.73 4.02 -13.87
N LEU A 180 29.18 3.21 -12.92
CA LEU A 180 28.58 3.17 -11.58
C LEU A 180 29.24 4.21 -10.67
N LEU A 181 28.42 4.86 -9.85
CA LEU A 181 28.92 5.76 -8.83
C LEU A 181 29.52 4.99 -7.64
N PRO A 182 30.42 5.61 -6.86
CA PRO A 182 30.90 5.05 -5.60
C PRO A 182 29.76 4.50 -4.74
N HIS A 183 29.89 3.25 -4.31
CA HIS A 183 28.92 2.50 -3.49
C HIS A 183 27.66 1.99 -4.19
N GLU A 184 27.40 2.29 -5.46
CA GLU A 184 26.21 1.77 -6.16
C GLU A 184 26.25 0.26 -6.44
N GLN A 185 27.42 -0.38 -6.31
CA GLN A 185 27.52 -1.84 -6.38
C GLN A 185 26.94 -2.51 -5.12
N LYS A 186 26.90 -1.81 -3.98
CA LYS A 186 26.47 -2.39 -2.71
C LYS A 186 24.96 -2.53 -2.66
N MET A 187 24.48 -3.52 -1.90
CA MET A 187 23.06 -3.73 -1.63
C MET A 187 22.59 -2.90 -0.43
N SER A 188 21.39 -2.34 -0.52
CA SER A 188 20.73 -1.67 0.60
C SER A 188 19.21 -1.81 0.51
N VAL A 189 18.50 -1.11 1.39
CA VAL A 189 17.04 -0.99 1.35
C VAL A 189 16.69 0.27 0.56
N LEU A 190 16.15 0.04 -0.64
CA LEU A 190 15.73 1.07 -1.56
C LEU A 190 14.25 1.41 -1.32
N ASN A 191 13.95 2.69 -1.13
CA ASN A 191 12.59 3.21 -1.01
C ASN A 191 12.25 3.95 -2.31
N MET A 192 11.18 3.54 -2.97
CA MET A 192 10.73 4.09 -4.25
C MET A 192 9.29 4.58 -4.10
N VAL A 193 9.01 5.82 -4.49
CA VAL A 193 7.62 6.30 -4.61
C VAL A 193 7.07 5.80 -5.92
N LEU A 194 5.90 5.16 -5.87
CA LEU A 194 5.19 4.64 -7.03
C LEU A 194 3.79 5.22 -7.07
N LYS A 195 3.39 5.69 -8.23
CA LYS A 195 2.01 6.05 -8.56
C LYS A 195 1.45 5.00 -9.49
N ARG A 196 0.29 4.44 -9.14
CA ARG A 196 -0.40 3.47 -10.00
C ARG A 196 -0.85 4.15 -11.28
N GLN A 197 -0.60 3.51 -12.42
CA GLN A 197 -1.06 3.99 -13.70
C GLN A 197 -2.56 3.65 -13.86
N PRO A 198 -3.42 4.60 -14.29
CA PRO A 198 -4.86 4.39 -14.41
C PRO A 198 -5.23 3.66 -15.70
N ILE A 199 -4.40 2.72 -16.16
CA ILE A 199 -4.62 2.05 -17.46
C ILE A 199 -5.89 1.19 -17.36
N PHE A 200 -6.88 1.53 -18.18
CA PHE A 200 -8.20 0.90 -18.28
C PHE A 200 -8.12 -0.64 -18.41
N ARG A 201 -7.06 -1.16 -19.03
CA ARG A 201 -6.84 -2.61 -19.25
C ARG A 201 -6.29 -3.40 -18.05
N PHE A 202 -6.09 -2.77 -16.89
CA PHE A 202 -5.48 -3.45 -15.74
C PHE A 202 -6.15 -3.12 -14.41
N GLN A 203 -7.30 -3.76 -14.19
CA GLN A 203 -8.04 -3.68 -12.92
C GLN A 203 -7.52 -4.66 -11.86
N ASP A 204 -6.63 -5.59 -12.20
CA ASP A 204 -6.15 -6.59 -11.24
C ASP A 204 -5.58 -5.93 -9.96
N PRO A 205 -5.98 -6.40 -8.78
CA PRO A 205 -5.38 -5.98 -7.53
C PRO A 205 -3.94 -6.52 -7.46
N ILE A 206 -3.03 -5.66 -7.01
CA ILE A 206 -1.63 -6.02 -6.83
C ILE A 206 -1.36 -6.13 -5.35
N LYS A 207 -0.96 -7.32 -4.91
CA LYS A 207 -0.74 -7.62 -3.51
C LYS A 207 0.67 -7.19 -3.13
N SER A 208 0.85 -6.66 -1.92
CA SER A 208 2.17 -6.48 -1.36
C SER A 208 2.90 -7.83 -1.27
N LYS A 209 4.21 -7.82 -1.55
CA LYS A 209 5.10 -8.99 -1.65
C LYS A 209 4.90 -9.86 -2.90
N GLU A 210 4.02 -9.48 -3.81
CA GLU A 210 3.98 -10.03 -5.16
C GLU A 210 5.27 -9.64 -5.91
N GLN A 211 5.78 -10.51 -6.77
CA GLN A 211 7.00 -10.22 -7.52
C GLN A 211 6.70 -9.24 -8.66
N LEU A 212 7.45 -8.15 -8.72
CA LEU A 212 7.37 -7.16 -9.79
C LEU A 212 8.74 -6.98 -10.44
N VAL A 213 8.72 -6.59 -11.71
CA VAL A 213 9.92 -6.20 -12.46
C VAL A 213 10.09 -4.69 -12.29
N PHE A 214 11.19 -4.28 -11.69
CA PHE A 214 11.54 -2.88 -11.53
C PHE A 214 12.58 -2.47 -12.56
N GLN A 215 12.34 -1.35 -13.23
CA GLN A 215 13.35 -0.60 -13.94
C GLN A 215 13.64 0.68 -13.13
N CYS A 216 14.77 0.70 -12.45
CA CYS A 216 15.24 1.81 -11.62
C CYS A 216 16.44 2.46 -12.30
N GLY A 217 16.22 3.60 -12.97
CA GLY A 217 17.21 4.20 -13.86
C GLY A 217 17.62 3.22 -14.97
N TYR A 218 18.91 2.87 -15.00
CA TYR A 218 19.48 1.92 -15.97
C TYR A 218 19.46 0.45 -15.49
N ARG A 219 19.02 0.20 -14.25
CA ARG A 219 19.00 -1.15 -13.66
C ARG A 219 17.62 -1.77 -13.81
N ARG A 220 17.57 -3.02 -14.25
CA ARG A 220 16.35 -3.82 -14.31
C ARG A 220 16.51 -5.06 -13.44
N PHE A 221 15.55 -5.34 -12.57
CA PHE A 221 15.60 -6.49 -11.66
C PHE A 221 14.20 -6.93 -11.26
N ARG A 222 14.04 -8.20 -10.88
CA ARG A 222 12.82 -8.70 -10.23
C ARG A 222 12.97 -8.61 -8.73
N ALA A 223 11.92 -8.17 -8.04
CA ALA A 223 11.88 -8.19 -6.58
C ALA A 223 10.45 -8.10 -6.04
N SER A 224 10.28 -8.48 -4.78
CA SER A 224 8.98 -8.44 -4.08
C SER A 224 8.93 -7.24 -3.13
N PRO A 225 8.29 -6.12 -3.52
CA PRO A 225 8.24 -4.94 -2.67
C PRO A 225 7.26 -5.13 -1.51
N ILE A 226 7.48 -4.39 -0.43
CA ILE A 226 6.44 -4.09 0.54
C ILE A 226 5.90 -2.68 0.25
N PHE A 227 4.58 -2.54 0.13
CA PHE A 227 3.95 -1.23 -0.04
C PHE A 227 3.67 -0.59 1.32
N SER A 228 3.87 0.72 1.38
CA SER A 228 3.63 1.52 2.56
C SER A 228 3.13 2.91 2.19
N GLN A 229 2.40 3.55 3.10
CA GLN A 229 1.90 4.90 2.87
C GLN A 229 3.03 5.92 2.72
N HIS A 230 2.85 6.86 1.80
CA HIS A 230 3.74 8.00 1.65
C HIS A 230 3.40 9.09 2.66
N THR A 231 3.94 8.96 3.88
CA THR A 231 3.77 9.95 4.96
C THR A 231 5.12 10.50 5.42
N ASN A 232 5.10 11.67 6.08
CA ASN A 232 6.29 12.31 6.67
C ASN A 232 6.61 11.82 8.10
N GLY A 233 5.80 10.90 8.64
CA GLY A 233 6.03 10.33 9.98
C GLY A 233 7.22 9.37 10.01
N SER A 234 7.65 8.99 11.22
CA SER A 234 8.71 7.98 11.40
C SER A 234 8.25 6.55 11.11
N LYS A 235 6.94 6.32 11.17
CA LYS A 235 6.30 5.02 10.96
C LYS A 235 5.36 5.14 9.77
N HIS A 236 5.40 4.15 8.89
CA HIS A 236 4.57 4.12 7.69
C HIS A 236 3.67 2.90 7.75
N LYS A 237 2.37 3.12 7.54
CA LYS A 237 1.40 2.03 7.52
C LYS A 237 1.67 1.15 6.32
N TYR A 238 1.79 -0.16 6.54
CA TYR A 238 1.86 -1.16 5.49
C TYR A 238 0.52 -1.26 4.77
N GLU A 239 0.55 -1.33 3.45
CA GLU A 239 -0.64 -1.54 2.63
C GLU A 239 -0.62 -2.94 2.05
N ARG A 240 -1.73 -3.67 2.19
CA ARG A 240 -1.82 -5.06 1.69
C ARG A 240 -1.97 -5.12 0.18
N TYR A 241 -2.64 -4.13 -0.39
CA TYR A 241 -2.87 -3.98 -1.81
C TYR A 241 -2.44 -2.59 -2.27
N PHE A 242 -1.97 -2.50 -3.50
CA PHE A 242 -1.71 -1.22 -4.15
C PHE A 242 -3.02 -0.62 -4.63
N GLN A 243 -3.57 0.31 -3.85
CA GLN A 243 -4.87 0.90 -4.14
C GLN A 243 -4.86 1.70 -5.46
N PRO A 244 -5.94 1.64 -6.27
CA PRO A 244 -6.13 2.52 -7.43
C PRO A 244 -5.96 4.00 -7.06
N ASN A 245 -5.35 4.78 -7.94
CA ASN A 245 -5.14 6.23 -7.79
C ASN A 245 -4.34 6.68 -6.55
N SER A 246 -3.78 5.74 -5.78
CA SER A 246 -2.95 6.05 -4.63
C SER A 246 -1.47 6.19 -4.99
N THR A 247 -0.73 6.91 -4.15
CA THR A 247 0.73 6.92 -4.18
C THR A 247 1.26 6.12 -3.01
N VAL A 248 2.14 5.17 -3.30
CA VAL A 248 2.70 4.26 -2.29
C VAL A 248 4.22 4.31 -2.34
N VAL A 249 4.85 3.98 -1.22
CA VAL A 249 6.29 3.76 -1.16
C VAL A 249 6.56 2.26 -1.16
N ALA A 250 7.16 1.77 -2.24
CA ALA A 250 7.68 0.43 -2.36
C ALA A 250 9.07 0.35 -1.70
N THR A 251 9.21 -0.53 -0.72
CA THR A 251 10.48 -0.78 -0.03
C THR A 251 10.98 -2.17 -0.42
N VAL A 252 12.24 -2.26 -0.86
CA VAL A 252 12.84 -3.50 -1.37
C VAL A 252 14.34 -3.57 -1.11
N PHE A 253 14.90 -4.78 -1.09
CA PHE A 253 16.35 -4.95 -1.15
C PHE A 253 16.81 -4.81 -2.60
N ALA A 254 17.63 -3.81 -2.89
CA ALA A 254 18.16 -3.55 -4.22
C ALA A 254 19.53 -2.86 -4.13
N PRO A 255 20.33 -2.90 -5.21
CA PRO A 255 21.54 -2.11 -5.30
C PRO A 255 21.25 -0.63 -5.10
N ILE A 256 22.17 0.03 -4.42
CA ILE A 256 22.07 1.46 -4.13
C ILE A 256 22.05 2.23 -5.46
N THR A 257 21.06 3.09 -5.64
CA THR A 257 20.97 4.03 -6.76
C THR A 257 20.80 5.42 -6.18
N PHE A 258 21.63 6.37 -6.57
CA PHE A 258 21.48 7.74 -6.09
C PHE A 258 20.32 8.45 -6.80
N PRO A 259 19.36 9.08 -6.07
CA PRO A 259 18.34 9.93 -6.68
C PRO A 259 18.98 11.15 -7.37
N PRO A 260 18.35 11.76 -8.39
CA PRO A 260 17.07 11.40 -8.98
C PRO A 260 17.20 10.24 -9.96
N ALA A 261 16.39 9.19 -9.77
CA ALA A 261 16.28 8.09 -10.72
C ALA A 261 14.81 7.73 -10.87
N SER A 262 14.34 7.68 -12.12
CA SER A 262 12.97 7.27 -12.44
C SER A 262 12.81 5.77 -12.23
N VAL A 263 11.63 5.37 -11.76
CA VAL A 263 11.30 3.97 -11.49
C VAL A 263 10.03 3.61 -12.26
N LEU A 264 10.12 2.52 -13.03
CA LEU A 264 8.97 1.86 -13.65
C LEU A 264 8.79 0.50 -12.99
N ALA A 265 7.56 0.14 -12.68
CA ALA A 265 7.21 -1.18 -12.15
C ALA A 265 6.30 -1.89 -13.16
N PHE A 266 6.69 -3.09 -13.55
CA PHE A 266 5.95 -3.94 -14.46
C PHE A 266 5.50 -5.21 -13.76
N LYS A 267 4.32 -5.71 -14.14
CA LYS A 267 3.87 -7.07 -13.81
C LYS A 267 4.10 -7.94 -15.03
N GLU A 268 4.73 -9.08 -14.80
CA GLU A 268 4.96 -10.10 -15.83
C GLU A 268 3.74 -11.02 -15.89
N LYS A 269 3.14 -11.14 -17.07
CA LYS A 269 2.10 -12.14 -17.36
C LYS A 269 2.76 -13.48 -17.69
N LYS A 270 1.96 -14.55 -17.71
CA LYS A 270 2.43 -15.91 -18.02
C LYS A 270 3.04 -16.03 -19.42
N ASP A 271 2.55 -15.21 -20.36
CA ASP A 271 3.05 -15.15 -21.74
C ASP A 271 4.43 -14.45 -21.86
N GLY A 272 5.05 -14.06 -20.74
CA GLY A 272 6.29 -13.27 -20.71
C GLY A 272 6.11 -11.80 -21.08
N THR A 273 4.88 -11.38 -21.40
CA THR A 273 4.55 -9.97 -21.64
C THR A 273 4.60 -9.18 -20.35
N GLN A 274 5.15 -7.97 -20.41
CA GLN A 274 5.32 -7.11 -19.25
C GLN A 274 4.40 -5.91 -19.36
N VAL A 275 3.49 -5.78 -18.41
CA VAL A 275 2.51 -4.69 -18.37
C VAL A 275 2.98 -3.65 -17.37
N LEU A 276 3.03 -2.38 -17.81
CA LEU A 276 3.35 -1.26 -16.93
C LEU A 276 2.24 -1.08 -15.90
N VAL A 277 2.60 -1.20 -14.63
CA VAL A 277 1.67 -1.08 -13.50
C VAL A 277 1.77 0.29 -12.84
N ALA A 278 2.99 0.76 -12.64
CA ALA A 278 3.24 1.97 -11.88
C ALA A 278 4.50 2.68 -12.36
N THR A 279 4.48 3.99 -12.16
CA THR A 279 5.58 4.89 -12.47
C THR A 279 5.91 5.72 -11.26
N GLY A 280 7.17 6.08 -11.08
CA GLY A 280 7.57 6.99 -10.04
C GLY A 280 9.07 7.21 -10.00
N SER A 281 9.62 7.33 -8.82
CA SER A 281 11.02 7.71 -8.64
C SER A 281 11.61 7.14 -7.35
N VAL A 282 12.94 7.06 -7.30
CA VAL A 282 13.66 6.69 -6.08
C VAL A 282 13.52 7.81 -5.07
N LEU A 283 12.98 7.49 -3.88
CA LEU A 283 12.82 8.41 -2.78
C LEU A 283 14.14 8.55 -2.01
N SER A 284 14.61 7.44 -1.45
CA SER A 284 15.78 7.41 -0.57
C SER A 284 16.29 5.99 -0.41
N VAL A 285 17.55 5.86 -0.02
CA VAL A 285 18.17 4.59 0.34
C VAL A 285 18.37 4.59 1.84
N ASN A 286 17.38 4.08 2.58
CA ASN A 286 17.40 4.09 4.04
C ASN A 286 16.75 2.83 4.62
N PRO A 287 17.53 1.94 5.29
CA PRO A 287 16.99 0.77 5.98
C PRO A 287 16.23 1.09 7.27
N ASP A 288 16.38 2.29 7.83
CA ASP A 288 15.73 2.70 9.08
C ASP A 288 14.25 3.10 8.88
N ARG A 289 13.76 3.17 7.63
CA ARG A 289 12.34 3.44 7.35
C ARG A 289 11.47 2.32 7.94
N VAL A 290 10.65 2.64 8.93
CA VAL A 290 9.84 1.65 9.66
C VAL A 290 8.50 1.44 8.97
N VAL A 291 8.32 0.29 8.33
CA VAL A 291 7.03 -0.14 7.77
C VAL A 291 6.29 -1.03 8.78
N VAL A 292 5.08 -0.64 9.16
CA VAL A 292 4.30 -1.27 10.23
C VAL A 292 2.99 -1.82 9.68
N LYS A 293 2.79 -3.12 9.82
CA LYS A 293 1.51 -3.79 9.55
C LYS A 293 0.57 -3.61 10.73
N ARG A 294 -0.62 -3.10 10.43
CA ARG A 294 -1.75 -3.04 11.35
C ARG A 294 -2.61 -4.30 11.18
N VAL A 295 -3.15 -4.78 12.28
CA VAL A 295 -4.25 -5.74 12.32
C VAL A 295 -5.31 -5.16 13.24
N VAL A 296 -6.56 -5.20 12.80
CA VAL A 296 -7.70 -4.72 13.56
C VAL A 296 -8.55 -5.94 13.94
N LEU A 297 -8.68 -6.19 15.23
CA LEU A 297 -9.59 -7.21 15.75
C LEU A 297 -10.93 -6.54 16.04
N SER A 298 -12.00 -7.08 15.47
CA SER A 298 -13.36 -6.58 15.62
C SER A 298 -14.08 -7.31 16.77
N GLY A 299 -14.98 -6.60 17.44
CA GLY A 299 -15.83 -7.15 18.50
C GLY A 299 -17.17 -6.44 18.53
N HIS A 300 -18.22 -7.19 18.83
CA HIS A 300 -19.58 -6.68 18.83
C HIS A 300 -20.02 -6.37 20.27
N PRO A 301 -20.58 -5.17 20.56
CA PRO A 301 -21.17 -4.88 21.86
C PRO A 301 -22.45 -5.70 22.06
N PHE A 302 -22.56 -6.37 23.20
CA PHE A 302 -23.72 -7.19 23.55
C PHE A 302 -24.63 -6.50 24.57
N LYS A 303 -24.06 -6.01 25.68
CA LYS A 303 -24.80 -5.28 26.71
C LYS A 303 -24.19 -3.91 26.91
N VAL A 304 -24.93 -2.86 26.58
CA VAL A 304 -24.46 -1.47 26.71
C VAL A 304 -25.09 -0.83 27.95
N HIS A 305 -24.23 -0.22 28.77
CA HIS A 305 -24.62 0.67 29.87
C HIS A 305 -24.08 2.08 29.56
N LYS A 306 -24.36 3.07 30.43
CA LYS A 306 -23.98 4.47 30.19
C LYS A 306 -22.51 4.69 29.79
N ARG A 307 -21.55 4.06 30.50
CA ARG A 307 -20.09 4.19 30.22
C ARG A 307 -19.36 2.86 30.09
N THR A 308 -20.08 1.75 30.21
CA THR A 308 -19.49 0.41 30.17
C THR A 308 -20.27 -0.46 29.20
N ALA A 309 -19.57 -1.25 28.40
CA ALA A 309 -20.19 -2.20 27.50
C ALA A 309 -19.54 -3.57 27.64
N VAL A 310 -20.34 -4.62 27.54
CA VAL A 310 -19.84 -6.00 27.39
C VAL A 310 -19.65 -6.27 25.91
N VAL A 311 -18.43 -6.58 25.49
CA VAL A 311 -18.07 -6.89 24.11
C VAL A 311 -17.85 -8.40 23.97
N ARG A 312 -18.35 -8.97 22.86
CA ARG A 312 -18.19 -10.39 22.49
C ARG A 312 -17.55 -10.53 21.10
N PHE A 313 -17.12 -11.75 20.77
CA PHE A 313 -16.53 -12.15 19.48
C PHE A 313 -15.19 -11.50 19.10
N MET A 314 -14.59 -10.68 19.99
CA MET A 314 -13.22 -10.20 19.77
C MET A 314 -12.18 -11.27 20.14
N PHE A 315 -12.40 -11.94 21.28
CA PHE A 315 -11.57 -13.04 21.77
C PHE A 315 -12.46 -14.20 22.19
N PHE A 316 -11.87 -15.39 22.30
CA PHE A 316 -12.58 -16.60 22.72
C PHE A 316 -12.04 -17.16 24.04
N ASN A 317 -10.81 -16.80 24.43
CA ASN A 317 -10.19 -17.23 25.68
C ASN A 317 -10.08 -16.07 26.67
N ARG A 318 -10.22 -16.38 27.96
CA ARG A 318 -9.99 -15.42 29.05
C ARG A 318 -8.56 -14.89 29.09
N GLU A 319 -7.59 -15.77 28.94
CA GLU A 319 -6.16 -15.41 29.01
C GLU A 319 -5.74 -14.45 27.89
N ASP A 320 -6.39 -14.53 26.72
CA ASP A 320 -6.15 -13.61 25.61
C ASP A 320 -6.61 -12.18 25.98
N ILE A 321 -7.75 -12.04 26.67
CA ILE A 321 -8.25 -10.74 27.12
C ILE A 321 -7.28 -10.10 28.11
N ASP A 322 -6.78 -10.87 29.08
CA ASP A 322 -5.83 -10.37 30.07
C ASP A 322 -4.49 -9.97 29.42
N TRP A 323 -4.03 -10.70 28.40
CA TRP A 323 -2.85 -10.36 27.61
C TRP A 323 -3.00 -9.03 26.86
N PHE A 324 -4.15 -8.80 26.23
CA PHE A 324 -4.42 -7.58 25.45
C PHE A 324 -5.04 -6.44 26.27
N LYS A 325 -5.22 -6.60 27.57
CA LYS A 325 -5.78 -5.60 28.48
C LYS A 325 -5.10 -4.22 28.42
N PRO A 326 -3.77 -4.10 28.26
CA PRO A 326 -3.11 -2.78 28.15
C PRO A 326 -3.40 -2.03 26.84
N VAL A 327 -4.00 -2.68 25.85
CA VAL A 327 -4.24 -2.08 24.53
C VAL A 327 -5.52 -1.24 24.54
N GLU A 328 -5.43 -0.05 23.96
CA GLU A 328 -6.58 0.83 23.82
C GLU A 328 -7.57 0.33 22.74
N LEU A 329 -8.86 0.38 23.06
CA LEU A 329 -9.96 0.11 22.15
C LEU A 329 -10.42 1.41 21.49
N ARG A 330 -10.80 1.31 20.23
CA ARG A 330 -11.50 2.36 19.48
C ARG A 330 -12.78 1.80 18.88
N THR A 331 -13.74 2.64 18.53
CA THR A 331 -14.96 2.19 17.86
C THR A 331 -15.10 2.81 16.48
N LYS A 332 -15.97 2.26 15.62
CA LYS A 332 -16.18 2.82 14.26
C LYS A 332 -16.77 4.23 14.34
N TYR A 333 -17.56 4.52 15.37
CA TYR A 333 -18.13 5.84 15.64
C TYR A 333 -17.20 6.75 16.47
N GLY A 334 -15.92 6.42 16.59
CA GLY A 334 -14.90 7.33 17.15
C GLY A 334 -14.79 7.34 18.68
N ARG A 335 -15.46 6.43 19.40
CA ARG A 335 -15.30 6.31 20.86
C ARG A 335 -13.98 5.65 21.22
N ARG A 336 -13.46 5.98 22.40
CA ARG A 336 -12.19 5.44 22.93
C ARG A 336 -12.44 4.73 24.25
N GLY A 337 -11.76 3.62 24.47
CA GLY A 337 -11.99 2.80 25.65
C GLY A 337 -10.85 1.85 26.00
N HIS A 338 -11.02 1.12 27.08
CA HIS A 338 -10.08 0.10 27.53
C HIS A 338 -10.82 -1.09 28.14
N ILE A 339 -10.14 -2.23 28.16
CA ILE A 339 -10.65 -3.47 28.75
C ILE A 339 -10.54 -3.37 30.27
N LYS A 340 -11.65 -3.57 30.98
CA LYS A 340 -11.69 -3.55 32.45
C LYS A 340 -11.39 -4.93 33.01
N GLU A 341 -12.19 -5.92 32.65
CA GLU A 341 -12.14 -7.28 33.18
C GLU A 341 -12.72 -8.29 32.16
N PRO A 342 -12.13 -9.49 32.06
CA PRO A 342 -12.76 -10.60 31.33
C PRO A 342 -13.98 -11.11 32.10
N LEU A 343 -15.01 -11.53 31.36
CA LEU A 343 -16.24 -12.10 31.88
C LEU A 343 -16.38 -13.55 31.39
N GLY A 344 -16.51 -14.48 32.32
CA GLY A 344 -16.69 -15.90 32.02
C GLY A 344 -15.48 -16.55 31.33
N THR A 345 -15.74 -17.62 30.57
CA THR A 345 -14.73 -18.44 29.89
C THR A 345 -14.72 -18.25 28.37
N HIS A 346 -15.83 -17.80 27.76
CA HIS A 346 -16.02 -17.70 26.31
C HIS A 346 -15.53 -16.37 25.69
N GLY A 347 -14.57 -15.69 26.32
CA GLY A 347 -13.98 -14.48 25.76
C GLY A 347 -14.89 -13.25 25.75
N HIS A 348 -15.91 -13.20 26.61
CA HIS A 348 -16.63 -11.95 26.86
C HIS A 348 -15.76 -11.03 27.71
N MET A 349 -15.85 -9.73 27.49
CA MET A 349 -15.09 -8.74 28.25
C MET A 349 -15.92 -7.52 28.54
N LYS A 350 -15.71 -6.93 29.72
CA LYS A 350 -16.28 -5.66 30.09
C LYS A 350 -15.30 -4.56 29.73
N CYS A 351 -15.75 -3.61 28.94
CA CYS A 351 -14.97 -2.47 28.48
C CYS A 351 -15.56 -1.17 29.06
N ILE A 352 -14.69 -0.21 29.33
CA ILE A 352 -15.06 1.16 29.70
C ILE A 352 -14.79 2.05 28.50
N PHE A 353 -15.74 2.89 28.13
CA PHE A 353 -15.61 3.88 27.06
C PHE A 353 -15.77 5.29 27.61
N ASP A 354 -15.28 6.27 26.84
CA ASP A 354 -15.43 7.70 27.12
C ASP A 354 -16.91 8.13 27.17
N GLY A 355 -17.75 7.59 26.27
CA GLY A 355 -19.19 7.83 26.20
C GLY A 355 -20.02 6.56 26.05
N GLN A 356 -21.34 6.74 25.91
CA GLN A 356 -22.27 5.63 25.65
C GLN A 356 -22.09 5.10 24.22
N LEU A 357 -22.02 3.77 24.12
CA LEU A 357 -21.86 3.07 22.85
C LEU A 357 -23.23 2.87 22.16
N LYS A 358 -23.28 2.88 20.83
CA LYS A 358 -24.48 2.45 20.10
C LYS A 358 -24.47 0.92 19.95
N SER A 359 -25.64 0.28 19.93
CA SER A 359 -25.73 -1.18 19.75
C SER A 359 -25.22 -1.65 18.39
N GLN A 360 -25.29 -0.80 17.36
CA GLN A 360 -24.74 -1.04 16.02
C GLN A 360 -23.24 -0.71 15.90
N ASP A 361 -22.62 -0.15 16.95
CA ASP A 361 -21.19 0.18 16.91
C ASP A 361 -20.35 -1.11 16.96
N THR A 362 -19.13 -1.05 16.44
CA THR A 362 -18.16 -2.15 16.50
C THR A 362 -16.94 -1.69 17.29
N ALA A 363 -16.59 -2.44 18.32
CA ALA A 363 -15.35 -2.23 19.06
C ALA A 363 -14.17 -2.81 18.25
N LEU A 364 -13.09 -2.06 18.15
CA LEU A 364 -11.91 -2.39 17.36
C LEU A 364 -10.66 -2.30 18.25
N LEU A 365 -9.81 -3.31 18.17
CA LEU A 365 -8.51 -3.33 18.84
C LEU A 365 -7.40 -3.33 17.78
N ASN A 366 -6.54 -2.31 17.83
CA ASN A 366 -5.44 -2.17 16.86
C ASN A 366 -4.15 -2.79 17.39
N LEU A 367 -3.61 -3.71 16.61
CA LEU A 367 -2.32 -4.35 16.85
C LEU A 367 -1.34 -3.99 15.73
N TYR A 368 -0.09 -3.76 16.10
CA TYR A 368 0.94 -3.30 15.18
C TYR A 368 2.18 -4.19 15.24
N LYS A 369 2.75 -4.50 14.07
CA LYS A 369 4.00 -5.25 13.93
C LYS A 369 4.84 -4.65 12.81
N ARG A 370 6.15 -4.53 13.00
CA ARG A 370 7.06 -4.15 11.92
C ARG A 370 7.21 -5.27 10.89
N VAL A 371 7.18 -4.89 9.62
CA VAL A 371 7.37 -5.80 8.49
C VAL A 371 8.60 -5.37 7.70
N TYR A 372 9.38 -6.36 7.30
CA TYR A 372 10.58 -6.20 6.50
C TYR A 372 10.36 -6.79 5.10
N PRO A 373 11.03 -6.25 4.06
CA PRO A 373 11.04 -6.88 2.74
C PRO A 373 11.73 -8.24 2.81
N LYS A 374 11.43 -9.13 1.86
CA LYS A 374 12.13 -10.40 1.70
C LYS A 374 13.27 -10.23 0.70
N TRP A 375 14.35 -11.00 0.86
CA TRP A 375 15.44 -11.04 -0.11
C TRP A 375 15.04 -11.86 -1.34
N THR A 376 14.40 -11.22 -2.32
CA THR A 376 13.99 -11.83 -3.60
C THR A 376 14.59 -11.11 -4.80
N PHE A 377 15.74 -10.46 -4.60
CA PHE A 377 16.43 -9.72 -5.64
C PHE A 377 17.01 -10.67 -6.70
N ASP A 378 16.54 -10.52 -7.93
CA ASP A 378 17.03 -11.25 -9.09
C ASP A 378 17.40 -10.27 -10.21
N ASN A 379 18.64 -10.35 -10.68
CA ASN A 379 19.16 -9.54 -11.78
C ASN A 379 18.71 -10.06 -13.16
N TYR A 380 18.27 -11.32 -13.25
CA TYR A 380 17.85 -11.91 -14.51
C TYR A 380 16.38 -11.58 -14.79
N VAL A 381 16.16 -10.69 -15.75
CA VAL A 381 14.82 -10.43 -16.29
C VAL A 381 14.80 -11.01 -17.69
N GLN A 382 13.89 -11.96 -17.93
CA GLN A 382 13.70 -12.52 -19.27
C GLN A 382 13.39 -11.39 -20.24
N LEU A 383 14.09 -11.41 -21.37
CA LEU A 383 13.86 -10.46 -22.45
C LEU A 383 12.48 -10.74 -23.02
N ILE A 384 11.70 -9.69 -23.23
CA ILE A 384 10.41 -9.79 -23.91
C ILE A 384 10.71 -10.33 -25.32
N PRO A 385 10.14 -11.48 -25.75
CA PRO A 385 10.34 -11.97 -27.10
C PRO A 385 9.87 -10.89 -28.08
N GLY A 386 10.77 -10.47 -28.98
CA GLY A 386 10.65 -9.26 -29.79
C GLY A 386 9.56 -9.26 -30.88
N ASN A 387 8.56 -10.11 -30.81
CA ASN A 387 7.41 -10.09 -31.72
C ASN A 387 6.26 -9.31 -31.07
N ILE A 388 6.47 -8.02 -30.86
CA ILE A 388 5.36 -7.08 -30.73
C ILE A 388 5.19 -6.51 -32.13
N SER A 389 4.28 -7.10 -32.91
CA SER A 389 3.64 -6.37 -33.99
C SER A 389 3.06 -5.11 -33.35
N MET A 390 3.66 -3.96 -33.63
CA MET A 390 2.98 -2.70 -33.41
C MET A 390 1.79 -2.68 -34.37
N GLU A 391 0.66 -3.21 -33.94
CA GLU A 391 -0.62 -2.79 -34.48
C GLU A 391 -0.80 -1.33 -34.04
N THR A 392 -0.25 -0.45 -34.88
CA THR A 392 -0.58 0.96 -34.88
C THR A 392 -2.05 1.11 -35.27
N ALA A 393 -2.80 1.71 -34.35
CA ALA A 393 -4.01 2.55 -34.50
C ALA A 393 -5.11 2.09 -35.47
#